data_AF-A0A497X5J7-F1
#
_entry.id   AF-A0A497X5J7-F1
#
_cell.length_a   1.000
_cell.length_b   1.000
_cell.length_c   1.000
_cell.angle_alpha   90.00
_cell.angle_beta   90.00
_cell.angle_gamma   90.00
#
_symmetry.space_group_name_H-M   'P 1'
#
loop_
_entity.id
_entity.type
_entity.pdbx_description
1 polymer ?
#
loop_
_entity_poly.entity_id
_entity_poly.type
_entity_poly.pdbx_seq_one_letter_code
_entity_poly.pdbx_strand_id
1 'polypeptide(L)'
;MGLIIKSFTLSFGVLGRMILPLFAIVIASSIVWGLLSFATAGYADYLSGPITATFISLFGIRTALSLMGDHRRTGYDILALYSVLYGVFILVAKGGVLLLSNIVAVVYADWSLGDAISLRSFKSAEESLQFLFAFQAFSAKAIVSLVMYTIVYVVMAVPLANAARAAGQGATSVGFFSGFGRSFVPLFCIFAVVFFLQFFFNMFTFFLAIVPLFLSVISIVLFQTVPNIDLDTILRGIAASAGLLWLHSWVWTASAVALVKNDESSPQPREVSPPQETVAVDIQALRKSRQAGLR
;
A
#
# COMPACT_ATOMS: atom_id res chain seq x y z
N MET A 1 3.43 21.70 2.19
CA MET A 1 2.83 21.70 0.83
C MET A 1 3.66 20.95 -0.22
N GLY A 2 4.97 21.17 -0.36
CA GLY A 2 5.77 20.53 -1.42
C GLY A 2 5.72 18.99 -1.49
N LEU A 3 5.62 18.30 -0.35
CA LEU A 3 5.48 16.83 -0.32
C LEU A 3 4.13 16.37 -0.91
N ILE A 4 3.04 17.03 -0.55
CA ILE A 4 1.68 16.71 -1.00
C ILE A 4 1.59 16.90 -2.52
N ILE A 5 2.01 18.06 -3.03
CA ILE A 5 1.92 18.38 -4.46
C ILE A 5 2.81 17.43 -5.29
N LYS A 6 4.07 17.23 -4.88
CA LYS A 6 5.00 16.36 -5.61
C LYS A 6 4.59 14.90 -5.59
N SER A 7 4.06 14.39 -4.48
CA SER A 7 3.57 13.01 -4.40
C SER A 7 2.30 12.80 -5.23
N PHE A 8 1.40 13.79 -5.25
CA PHE A 8 0.17 13.76 -6.03
C PHE A 8 0.43 13.76 -7.54
N THR A 9 1.33 14.61 -8.05
CA THR A 9 1.64 14.63 -9.49
C THR A 9 2.36 13.36 -9.93
N LEU A 10 3.28 12.86 -9.10
CA LEU A 10 4.06 11.67 -9.40
C LEU A 10 3.22 10.37 -9.33
N SER A 11 2.09 10.38 -8.61
CA SER A 11 1.24 9.20 -8.43
C SER A 11 0.60 8.74 -9.75
N PHE A 12 0.29 9.64 -10.67
CA PHE A 12 -0.20 9.29 -12.01
C PHE A 12 0.85 8.54 -12.83
N GLY A 13 2.11 8.97 -12.75
CA GLY A 13 3.22 8.27 -13.40
C GLY A 13 3.47 6.89 -12.82
N VAL A 14 3.35 6.74 -11.49
CA VAL A 14 3.44 5.43 -10.83
C VAL A 14 2.28 4.53 -11.21
N LEU A 15 1.05 5.06 -11.23
CA LEU A 15 -0.14 4.32 -11.63
C LEU A 15 0.07 3.67 -13.01
N GLY A 16 0.44 4.47 -14.01
CA GLY A 16 0.66 3.96 -15.38
C GLY A 16 1.72 2.85 -15.46
N ARG A 17 2.77 2.92 -14.64
CA ARG A 17 3.85 1.92 -14.60
C ARG A 17 3.51 0.69 -13.75
N MET A 18 2.55 0.81 -12.82
CA MET A 18 2.21 -0.24 -11.86
C MET A 18 1.05 -1.14 -12.32
N ILE A 19 0.22 -0.72 -13.28
CA ILE A 19 -0.94 -1.51 -13.73
C ILE A 19 -0.54 -2.93 -14.16
N LEU A 20 0.38 -3.08 -15.13
CA LEU A 20 0.80 -4.39 -15.63
C LEU A 20 1.56 -5.22 -14.56
N PRO A 21 2.57 -4.67 -13.85
CA PRO A 21 3.22 -5.40 -12.78
C PRO A 21 2.27 -5.86 -11.68
N LEU A 22 1.25 -5.07 -11.33
CA LEU A 22 0.30 -5.43 -10.30
C LEU A 22 -0.51 -6.67 -10.70
N PHE A 23 -0.99 -6.75 -11.94
CA PHE A 23 -1.64 -7.97 -12.43
C PHE A 23 -0.70 -9.17 -12.41
N ALA A 24 0.54 -9.01 -12.87
CA ALA A 24 1.53 -10.10 -12.87
C ALA A 24 1.84 -10.59 -11.45
N ILE A 25 2.02 -9.67 -10.49
CA ILE A 25 2.26 -10.00 -9.09
C ILE A 25 1.05 -10.70 -8.49
N VAL A 26 -0.16 -10.22 -8.73
CA VAL A 26 -1.39 -10.86 -8.21
C VAL A 26 -1.53 -12.27 -8.75
N ILE A 27 -1.34 -12.48 -10.06
CA ILE A 27 -1.43 -13.82 -10.68
C ILE A 27 -0.36 -14.76 -10.10
N ALA A 28 0.91 -14.32 -10.09
CA ALA A 28 2.01 -15.11 -9.54
C ALA A 28 1.78 -15.44 -8.07
N SER A 29 1.30 -14.47 -7.29
CA SER A 29 0.99 -14.64 -5.88
C SER A 29 -0.13 -15.66 -5.69
N SER A 30 -1.24 -15.57 -6.42
CA SER A 30 -2.34 -16.53 -6.36
C SER A 30 -1.88 -17.97 -6.65
N ILE A 31 -0.98 -18.16 -7.61
CA ILE A 31 -0.41 -19.49 -7.91
C ILE A 31 0.44 -19.99 -6.74
N VAL A 32 1.37 -19.17 -6.25
CA VAL A 32 2.29 -19.54 -5.17
C VAL A 32 1.52 -19.85 -3.88
N TRP A 33 0.58 -18.99 -3.49
CA TRP A 33 -0.23 -19.19 -2.30
C TRP A 33 -1.23 -20.32 -2.47
N GLY A 34 -1.80 -20.54 -3.65
CA GLY A 34 -2.66 -21.69 -3.91
C GLY A 34 -1.92 -23.02 -3.69
N LEU A 35 -0.68 -23.13 -4.18
CA LEU A 35 0.17 -24.31 -3.96
C LEU A 35 0.56 -24.48 -2.48
N LEU A 36 0.94 -23.40 -1.81
CA LEU A 36 1.26 -23.40 -0.38
C LEU A 36 0.04 -23.74 0.48
N SER A 37 -1.14 -23.22 0.14
CA SER A 37 -2.39 -23.48 0.84
C SER A 37 -2.79 -24.94 0.73
N PHE A 38 -2.63 -25.54 -0.46
CA PHE A 38 -2.80 -26.99 -0.65
C PHE A 38 -1.85 -27.80 0.24
N ALA A 39 -0.56 -27.44 0.27
CA ALA A 39 0.43 -28.13 1.09
C ALA A 39 0.25 -27.93 2.62
N THR A 40 -0.36 -26.81 3.02
CA THR A 40 -0.55 -26.43 4.43
C THR A 40 -1.99 -26.57 4.90
N ALA A 41 -2.86 -27.24 4.14
CA ALA A 41 -4.28 -27.39 4.46
C ALA A 41 -4.99 -26.05 4.81
N GLY A 42 -4.66 -24.97 4.10
CA GLY A 42 -5.31 -23.67 4.24
C GLY A 42 -4.60 -22.65 5.13
N TYR A 43 -3.57 -23.03 5.89
CA TYR A 43 -2.89 -22.07 6.79
C TYR A 43 -2.17 -20.94 6.05
N ALA A 44 -1.67 -21.19 4.84
CA ALA A 44 -0.97 -20.18 4.05
C ALA A 44 -1.88 -19.01 3.61
N ASP A 45 -3.19 -19.21 3.52
CA ASP A 45 -4.13 -18.17 3.07
C ASP A 45 -4.28 -17.02 4.06
N TYR A 46 -3.99 -17.25 5.34
CA TYR A 46 -3.98 -16.18 6.36
C TYR A 46 -2.81 -15.21 6.19
N LEU A 47 -1.70 -15.67 5.59
CA LEU A 47 -0.49 -14.89 5.37
C LEU A 47 -0.44 -14.25 3.98
N SER A 48 -1.17 -14.81 3.02
CA SER A 48 -1.11 -14.44 1.60
C SER A 48 -1.43 -12.96 1.36
N GLY A 49 -2.53 -12.47 1.94
CA GLY A 49 -2.99 -11.10 1.76
C GLY A 49 -1.98 -10.05 2.22
N PRO A 50 -1.59 -10.04 3.52
CA PRO A 50 -0.64 -9.06 4.04
C PRO A 50 0.72 -9.08 3.34
N ILE A 51 1.25 -10.27 3.02
CA ILE A 51 2.56 -10.39 2.37
C ILE A 51 2.49 -9.89 0.92
N THR A 52 1.44 -10.24 0.18
CA THR A 52 1.25 -9.77 -1.20
C THR A 52 1.09 -8.25 -1.24
N ALA A 53 0.26 -7.68 -0.36
CA ALA A 53 0.05 -6.24 -0.28
C ALA A 53 1.35 -5.49 0.05
N THR A 54 2.17 -6.06 0.93
CA THR A 54 3.48 -5.49 1.29
C THR A 54 4.46 -5.56 0.13
N PHE A 55 4.49 -6.67 -0.61
CA PHE A 55 5.33 -6.81 -1.80
C PHE A 55 4.96 -5.80 -2.88
N ILE A 56 3.66 -5.66 -3.19
CA ILE A 56 3.15 -4.65 -4.12
C ILE A 56 3.55 -3.25 -3.66
N SER A 57 3.46 -2.97 -2.36
CA SER A 57 3.83 -1.66 -1.81
C SER A 57 5.31 -1.34 -1.94
N LEU A 58 6.19 -2.30 -1.65
CA LEU A 58 7.63 -2.12 -1.83
C LEU A 58 7.98 -1.91 -3.32
N PHE A 59 7.37 -2.68 -4.21
CA PHE A 59 7.56 -2.55 -5.66
C PHE A 59 7.02 -1.20 -6.19
N GLY A 60 5.87 -0.74 -5.68
CA GLY A 60 5.30 0.56 -5.97
C GLY A 60 6.19 1.72 -5.51
N ILE A 61 6.74 1.64 -4.30
CA ILE A 61 7.70 2.64 -3.79
C ILE A 61 8.97 2.66 -4.65
N ARG A 62 9.48 1.49 -5.07
CA ARG A 62 10.62 1.42 -5.97
C ARG A 62 10.34 2.06 -7.33
N THR A 63 9.14 1.86 -7.87
CA THR A 63 8.69 2.50 -9.11
C THR A 63 8.64 4.02 -8.96
N ALA A 64 8.17 4.51 -7.80
CA ALA A 64 8.21 5.94 -7.48
C ALA A 64 9.64 6.47 -7.37
N LEU A 65 10.55 5.76 -6.70
CA LEU A 65 11.97 6.13 -6.59
C LEU A 65 12.64 6.17 -7.97
N SER A 66 12.33 5.22 -8.86
CA SER A 66 12.84 5.23 -10.24
C SER A 66 12.33 6.41 -11.06
N LEU A 67 11.08 6.83 -10.87
CA LEU A 67 10.55 8.06 -11.50
C LEU A 67 11.24 9.32 -10.97
N MET A 68 11.79 9.26 -9.77
CA MET A 68 12.56 10.34 -9.15
C MET A 68 14.06 10.31 -9.50
N GLY A 69 14.52 9.36 -10.33
CA GLY A 69 15.90 9.28 -10.83
C GLY A 69 16.77 8.16 -10.22
N ASP A 70 16.25 7.38 -9.27
CA ASP A 70 16.97 6.21 -8.75
C ASP A 70 16.70 4.98 -9.63
N HIS A 71 17.52 4.80 -10.66
CA HIS A 71 17.41 3.72 -11.67
C HIS A 71 18.14 2.41 -11.31
N ARG A 72 18.64 2.26 -10.09
CA ARG A 72 19.39 1.04 -9.70
C ARG A 72 18.54 -0.23 -9.83
N ARG A 73 19.16 -1.36 -10.15
CA ARG A 73 18.43 -2.62 -10.33
C ARG A 73 17.84 -3.11 -9.02
N THR A 74 16.58 -3.52 -9.04
CA THR A 74 15.86 -4.02 -7.87
C THR A 74 16.14 -5.50 -7.63
N GLY A 75 16.64 -5.84 -6.43
CA GLY A 75 16.74 -7.22 -5.96
C GLY A 75 15.37 -7.74 -5.52
N TYR A 76 14.76 -8.62 -6.34
CA TYR A 76 13.43 -9.18 -6.07
C TYR A 76 13.41 -10.14 -4.88
N ASP A 77 14.52 -10.82 -4.63
CA ASP A 77 14.80 -11.64 -3.46
C ASP A 77 14.75 -10.83 -2.16
N ILE A 78 15.38 -9.66 -2.15
CA ILE A 78 15.37 -8.73 -1.02
C ILE A 78 13.96 -8.17 -0.79
N LEU A 79 13.25 -7.82 -1.87
CA LEU A 79 11.84 -7.39 -1.79
C LEU A 79 10.94 -8.47 -1.19
N ALA A 80 11.13 -9.73 -1.59
CA ALA A 80 10.35 -10.85 -1.08
C ALA A 80 10.63 -11.10 0.41
N LEU A 81 11.89 -11.00 0.84
CA LEU A 81 12.23 -11.14 2.26
C LEU A 81 11.56 -10.04 3.10
N TYR A 82 11.67 -8.77 2.67
CA TYR A 82 11.03 -7.66 3.37
C TYR A 82 9.51 -7.74 3.33
N SER A 83 8.91 -8.25 2.24
CA SER A 83 7.45 -8.39 2.17
C SER A 83 6.92 -9.39 3.18
N VAL A 84 7.65 -10.48 3.44
CA VAL A 84 7.31 -11.45 4.49
C VAL A 84 7.43 -10.80 5.87
N LEU A 85 8.57 -10.18 6.17
CA LEU A 85 8.82 -9.56 7.48
C LEU A 85 7.78 -8.48 7.83
N TYR A 86 7.57 -7.53 6.91
CA TYR A 86 6.61 -6.46 7.12
C TYR A 86 5.17 -6.93 7.00
N GLY A 87 4.87 -7.94 6.16
CA GLY A 87 3.54 -8.53 6.06
C GLY A 87 3.09 -9.21 7.35
N VAL A 88 3.98 -9.98 7.99
CA VAL A 88 3.72 -10.59 9.30
C VAL A 88 3.55 -9.52 10.37
N PHE A 89 4.39 -8.48 10.39
CA PHE A 89 4.23 -7.36 11.31
C PHE A 89 2.88 -6.65 11.15
N ILE A 90 2.48 -6.34 9.90
CA ILE A 90 1.20 -5.69 9.60
C ILE A 90 0.03 -6.57 10.05
N LEU A 91 0.12 -7.89 9.91
CA LEU A 91 -0.89 -8.82 10.41
C LEU A 91 -1.03 -8.73 11.94
N VAL A 92 0.09 -8.76 12.68
CA VAL A 92 0.08 -8.62 14.15
C VAL A 92 -0.47 -7.26 14.57
N ALA A 93 -0.02 -6.19 13.91
CA ALA A 93 -0.51 -4.83 14.18
C ALA A 93 -2.00 -4.70 13.90
N LYS A 94 -2.51 -5.28 12.80
CA LYS A 94 -3.94 -5.34 12.46
C LYS A 94 -4.74 -6.02 13.56
N GLY A 95 -4.26 -7.15 14.07
CA GLY A 95 -4.87 -7.85 15.20
C GLY A 95 -4.95 -6.98 16.45
N GLY A 96 -3.86 -6.29 16.80
CA GLY A 96 -3.81 -5.35 17.92
C GLY A 96 -4.76 -4.16 17.75
N VAL A 97 -4.84 -3.58 16.56
CA VAL A 97 -5.76 -2.46 16.26
C VAL A 97 -7.22 -2.88 16.40
N LEU A 98 -7.59 -4.07 15.92
CA LEU A 98 -8.94 -4.60 16.08
C LEU A 98 -9.30 -4.86 17.54
N LEU A 99 -8.36 -5.40 18.32
CA LEU A 99 -8.58 -5.65 19.74
C LEU A 99 -8.75 -4.33 20.50
N LEU A 100 -7.89 -3.34 20.25
CA LEU A 100 -7.99 -2.03 20.89
C LEU A 100 -9.28 -1.30 20.49
N SER A 101 -9.66 -1.32 19.21
CA SER A 101 -10.90 -0.64 18.78
C SER A 101 -12.14 -1.29 19.37
N ASN A 102 -12.14 -2.61 19.59
CA ASN A 102 -13.19 -3.29 20.34
C ASN A 102 -13.24 -2.83 21.80
N ILE A 103 -12.10 -2.73 22.49
CA ILE A 103 -12.04 -2.24 23.88
C ILE A 103 -12.60 -0.82 23.97
N VAL A 104 -12.16 0.08 23.08
CA VAL A 104 -12.64 1.48 23.08
C VAL A 104 -14.13 1.55 22.77
N ALA A 105 -14.64 0.74 21.85
CA ALA A 105 -16.07 0.70 21.54
C ALA A 105 -16.91 0.25 22.74
N VAL A 106 -16.44 -0.75 23.50
CA VAL A 106 -17.10 -1.22 24.71
C VAL A 106 -17.08 -0.15 25.79
N VAL A 107 -15.92 0.48 26.06
CA VAL A 107 -15.78 1.56 27.05
C VAL A 107 -16.65 2.77 26.69
N TYR A 108 -16.69 3.15 25.41
CA TYR A 108 -17.51 4.26 24.95
C TYR A 108 -19.01 3.97 25.08
N ALA A 109 -19.44 2.75 24.74
CA ALA A 109 -20.82 2.33 24.92
C ALA A 109 -21.20 2.36 26.42
N ASP A 110 -20.34 1.85 27.30
CA ASP A 110 -20.52 1.85 28.75
C ASP A 110 -20.65 3.27 29.32
N TRP A 111 -19.79 4.19 28.87
CA TRP A 111 -19.80 5.58 29.30
C TRP A 111 -21.02 6.36 28.79
N SER A 112 -21.46 6.14 27.55
CA SER A 112 -22.62 6.85 27.00
C SER A 112 -23.96 6.45 27.64
N LEU A 113 -24.01 5.26 28.24
CA LEU A 113 -25.25 4.67 28.77
C LEU A 113 -25.43 4.87 30.27
N GLY A 114 -24.39 5.32 30.98
CA GLY A 114 -24.48 5.68 32.41
C GLY A 114 -24.65 4.49 33.37
N ASP A 115 -24.78 3.27 32.86
CA ASP A 115 -24.82 2.02 33.62
C ASP A 115 -24.07 0.92 32.89
N ALA A 116 -23.37 0.07 33.65
CA ALA A 116 -22.66 -1.09 33.14
C ALA A 116 -23.61 -1.93 32.26
N ILE A 117 -23.31 -2.09 30.97
CA ILE A 117 -24.17 -2.83 30.03
C ILE A 117 -24.24 -4.29 30.48
N SER A 118 -25.24 -4.61 31.31
CA SER A 118 -25.59 -5.99 31.60
C SER A 118 -26.36 -6.55 30.40
N LEU A 119 -26.14 -7.82 30.07
CA LEU A 119 -26.91 -8.57 29.06
C LEU A 119 -28.44 -8.50 29.26
N ARG A 120 -28.91 -8.11 30.46
CA ARG A 120 -30.34 -7.93 30.76
C ARG A 120 -30.91 -6.60 30.24
N SER A 121 -30.14 -5.51 30.29
CA SER A 121 -30.59 -4.18 29.82
C SER A 121 -30.74 -4.12 28.29
N PHE A 122 -29.89 -4.87 27.56
CA PHE A 122 -29.98 -5.00 26.11
C PHE A 122 -31.21 -5.80 25.66
N LYS A 123 -31.71 -6.72 26.50
CA LYS A 123 -32.88 -7.56 26.20
C LYS A 123 -34.21 -6.85 26.46
N SER A 124 -34.21 -5.73 27.17
CA SER A 124 -35.40 -4.98 27.59
C SER A 124 -35.56 -3.61 26.89
N ALA A 125 -34.59 -3.18 26.08
CA ALA A 125 -34.67 -1.92 25.34
C ALA A 125 -35.51 -2.10 24.06
N GLU A 126 -36.35 -1.11 23.72
CA GLU A 126 -37.07 -1.04 22.44
C GLU A 126 -36.10 -1.23 21.26
N GLU A 127 -36.48 -2.03 20.24
CA GLU A 127 -35.64 -2.35 19.08
C GLU A 127 -35.11 -1.10 18.35
N SER A 128 -35.86 0.01 18.40
CA SER A 128 -35.49 1.31 17.83
C SER A 128 -34.27 1.95 18.51
N LEU A 129 -34.13 1.78 19.82
CA LEU A 129 -32.99 2.26 20.61
C LEU A 129 -31.75 1.37 20.41
N GLN A 130 -31.94 0.05 20.29
CA GLN A 130 -30.84 -0.90 20.02
C GLN A 130 -30.13 -0.60 18.70
N PHE A 131 -30.86 -0.20 17.66
CA PHE A 131 -30.28 0.18 16.38
C PHE A 131 -29.41 1.44 16.47
N LEU A 132 -29.89 2.49 17.17
CA LEU A 132 -29.13 3.72 17.41
C LEU A 132 -27.84 3.45 18.21
N PHE A 133 -27.91 2.60 19.23
CA PHE A 133 -26.74 2.21 20.02
C PHE A 133 -25.73 1.39 19.21
N ALA A 134 -26.19 0.41 18.43
CA ALA A 134 -25.32 -0.37 17.56
C ALA A 134 -24.62 0.52 16.52
N PHE A 135 -25.34 1.50 15.96
CA PHE A 135 -24.78 2.47 15.02
C PHE A 135 -23.72 3.38 15.66
N GLN A 136 -23.97 3.85 16.89
CA GLN A 136 -23.02 4.72 17.60
C GLN A 136 -21.75 3.96 18.03
N ALA A 137 -21.88 2.73 18.52
CA ALA A 137 -20.73 1.89 18.84
C ALA A 137 -19.94 1.49 17.57
N PHE A 138 -20.64 1.20 16.47
CA PHE A 138 -20.00 0.88 15.19
C PHE A 138 -19.23 2.07 14.62
N SER A 139 -19.80 3.27 14.66
CA SER A 139 -19.15 4.49 14.17
C SER A 139 -17.92 4.85 15.02
N ALA A 140 -18.01 4.76 16.36
CA ALA A 140 -16.86 4.96 17.24
C ALA A 140 -15.73 3.96 16.95
N LYS A 141 -16.07 2.67 16.80
CA LYS A 141 -15.11 1.63 16.40
C LYS A 141 -14.45 1.92 15.07
N ALA A 142 -15.24 2.34 14.07
CA ALA A 142 -14.75 2.66 12.73
C ALA A 142 -13.75 3.82 12.74
N ILE A 143 -14.05 4.91 13.48
CA ILE A 143 -13.17 6.07 13.62
C ILE A 143 -11.86 5.67 14.31
N VAL A 144 -11.92 4.96 15.43
CA VAL A 144 -10.73 4.52 16.17
C VAL A 144 -9.88 3.59 15.31
N SER A 145 -10.50 2.63 14.63
CA SER A 145 -9.78 1.75 13.69
C SER A 145 -9.13 2.56 12.57
N LEU A 146 -9.82 3.52 11.95
CA LEU A 146 -9.26 4.36 10.89
C LEU A 146 -8.03 5.14 11.37
N VAL A 147 -8.12 5.79 12.52
CA VAL A 147 -7.00 6.56 13.11
C VAL A 147 -5.82 5.64 13.40
N MET A 148 -6.07 4.51 14.08
CA MET A 148 -5.01 3.57 14.46
C MET A 148 -4.36 2.91 13.25
N TYR A 149 -5.13 2.51 12.24
CA TYR A 149 -4.56 2.02 10.97
C TYR A 149 -3.72 3.09 10.31
N THR A 150 -4.20 4.33 10.24
CA THR A 150 -3.43 5.44 9.68
C THR A 150 -2.10 5.61 10.40
N ILE A 151 -2.09 5.60 11.73
CA ILE A 151 -0.85 5.70 12.53
C ILE A 151 0.09 4.54 12.20
N VAL A 152 -0.40 3.30 12.22
CA VAL A 152 0.42 2.11 11.93
C VAL A 152 1.06 2.23 10.53
N TYR A 153 0.27 2.54 9.51
CA TYR A 153 0.80 2.66 8.15
C TYR A 153 1.77 3.83 7.99
N VAL A 154 1.58 4.95 8.68
CA VAL A 154 2.51 6.09 8.65
C VAL A 154 3.82 5.74 9.34
N VAL A 155 3.76 5.05 10.49
CA VAL A 155 4.95 4.52 11.19
C VAL A 155 5.74 3.60 10.28
N MET A 156 5.04 2.77 9.50
CA MET A 156 5.65 1.78 8.61
C MET A 156 6.09 2.35 7.27
N ALA A 157 5.57 3.51 6.84
CA ALA A 157 5.84 4.09 5.52
C ALA A 157 7.32 4.38 5.29
N VAL A 158 8.02 4.94 6.29
CA VAL A 158 9.45 5.28 6.19
C VAL A 158 10.33 4.02 6.21
N PRO A 159 10.15 3.05 7.14
CA PRO A 159 10.83 1.76 7.08
C PRO A 159 10.61 0.99 5.77
N LEU A 160 9.38 0.96 5.25
CA LEU A 160 9.08 0.33 3.95
C LEU A 160 9.82 1.04 2.81
N ALA A 161 9.85 2.37 2.81
CA ALA A 161 10.56 3.11 1.77
C ALA A 161 12.08 2.88 1.84
N ASN A 162 12.65 2.85 3.03
CA ASN A 162 14.05 2.49 3.25
C ASN A 162 14.35 1.08 2.74
N ALA A 163 13.50 0.09 3.04
CA ALA A 163 13.65 -1.28 2.56
C ALA A 163 13.55 -1.37 1.02
N ALA A 164 12.61 -0.64 0.41
CA ALA A 164 12.46 -0.58 -1.04
C ALA A 164 13.71 0.03 -1.72
N ARG A 165 14.34 1.05 -1.09
CA ARG A 165 15.60 1.62 -1.57
C ARG A 165 16.78 0.67 -1.35
N ALA A 166 16.87 0.00 -0.20
CA ALA A 166 17.91 -0.99 0.10
C ALA A 166 17.92 -2.15 -0.91
N ALA A 167 16.73 -2.59 -1.35
CA ALA A 167 16.58 -3.56 -2.43
C ALA A 167 17.20 -3.10 -3.76
N GLY A 168 17.31 -1.78 -4.00
CA GLY A 168 18.02 -1.21 -5.15
C GLY A 168 19.53 -1.04 -4.94
N GLN A 169 20.03 -1.08 -3.71
CA GLN A 169 21.44 -0.85 -3.39
C GLN A 169 22.23 -2.14 -3.12
N GLY A 170 21.54 -3.27 -2.90
CA GLY A 170 22.18 -4.54 -2.56
C GLY A 170 22.87 -4.54 -1.19
N ALA A 171 22.54 -3.59 -0.31
CA ALA A 171 23.15 -3.43 1.01
C ALA A 171 22.09 -3.51 2.13
N THR A 172 22.47 -4.08 3.27
CA THR A 172 21.69 -4.06 4.52
C THR A 172 21.66 -2.65 5.11
N SER A 173 20.47 -2.22 5.51
CA SER A 173 20.00 -0.84 5.74
C SER A 173 20.89 0.15 6.52
N VAL A 174 20.79 1.42 6.11
CA VAL A 174 21.10 2.60 6.94
C VAL A 174 19.91 2.85 7.90
N GLY A 175 20.16 3.49 9.06
CA GLY A 175 19.27 3.61 10.21
C GLY A 175 17.75 3.69 9.94
N PHE A 176 17.03 2.71 10.49
CA PHE A 176 15.59 2.42 10.31
C PHE A 176 14.62 3.62 10.43
N PHE A 177 14.96 4.64 11.22
CA PHE A 177 14.07 5.76 11.57
C PHE A 177 14.61 7.15 11.20
N SER A 178 15.69 7.23 10.40
CA SER A 178 16.21 8.54 9.99
C SER A 178 15.14 9.34 9.24
N GLY A 179 14.83 10.55 9.72
CA GLY A 179 13.81 11.43 9.13
C GLY A 179 12.35 11.19 9.56
N PHE A 180 12.08 10.19 10.40
CA PHE A 180 10.72 9.80 10.82
C PHE A 180 9.92 10.98 11.41
N GLY A 181 10.49 11.70 12.39
CA GLY A 181 9.79 12.78 13.10
C GLY A 181 9.38 13.96 12.21
N ARG A 182 10.19 14.30 11.20
CA ARG A 182 9.93 15.46 10.31
C ARG A 182 8.88 15.18 9.22
N SER A 183 8.65 13.91 8.90
CA SER A 183 7.69 13.50 7.86
C SER A 183 6.43 12.84 8.37
N PHE A 184 6.35 12.55 9.69
CA PHE A 184 5.20 11.93 10.30
C PHE A 184 3.90 12.71 10.05
N VAL A 185 3.84 13.99 10.44
CA VAL A 185 2.62 14.83 10.29
C VAL A 185 2.13 14.91 8.83
N PRO A 186 2.96 15.26 7.82
CA PRO A 186 2.48 15.33 6.45
C PRO A 186 2.09 13.96 5.88
N LEU A 187 2.80 12.87 6.23
CA LEU A 187 2.40 11.52 5.83
C LEU A 187 1.08 11.11 6.48
N PHE A 188 0.88 11.44 7.75
CA PHE A 188 -0.37 11.19 8.47
C PHE A 188 -1.55 11.89 7.78
N CYS A 189 -1.41 13.17 7.42
CA CYS A 189 -2.46 13.88 6.70
C CYS A 189 -2.78 13.21 5.35
N ILE A 190 -1.77 12.81 4.57
CA ILE A 190 -1.98 12.14 3.28
C ILE A 190 -2.65 10.78 3.48
N PHE A 191 -2.14 9.96 4.40
CA PHE A 191 -2.63 8.60 4.61
C PHE A 191 -4.04 8.62 5.20
N ALA A 192 -4.36 9.56 6.09
CA ALA A 192 -5.72 9.75 6.60
C ALA A 192 -6.70 10.04 5.46
N VAL A 193 -6.37 11.00 4.58
CA VAL A 193 -7.20 11.35 3.41
C VAL A 193 -7.31 10.16 2.47
N VAL A 194 -6.21 9.48 2.19
CA VAL A 194 -6.22 8.32 1.28
C VAL A 194 -7.05 7.18 1.84
N PHE A 195 -6.89 6.80 3.11
CA PHE A 195 -7.68 5.73 3.71
C PHE A 195 -9.15 6.07 3.84
N PHE A 196 -9.47 7.34 4.13
CA PHE A 196 -10.84 7.83 4.09
C PHE A 196 -11.43 7.67 2.68
N LEU A 197 -10.73 8.12 1.63
CA LEU A 197 -11.20 7.97 0.25
C LEU A 197 -11.28 6.49 -0.17
N GLN A 198 -10.29 5.67 0.19
CA GLN A 198 -10.30 4.24 -0.11
C GLN A 198 -11.52 3.54 0.48
N PHE A 199 -12.02 3.95 1.64
CA PHE A 199 -13.27 3.42 2.20
C PHE A 199 -14.45 3.63 1.24
N PHE A 200 -14.66 4.85 0.75
CA PHE A 200 -15.76 5.16 -0.19
C PHE A 200 -15.57 4.49 -1.53
N PHE A 201 -14.36 4.54 -2.10
CA PHE A 201 -14.07 3.90 -3.38
C PHE A 201 -14.23 2.38 -3.30
N ASN A 202 -13.87 1.74 -2.18
CA ASN A 202 -14.14 0.31 -1.95
C ASN A 202 -15.64 0.03 -1.89
N MET A 203 -16.43 0.85 -1.17
CA MET A 203 -17.89 0.72 -1.18
C MET A 203 -18.46 0.86 -2.60
N PHE A 204 -18.04 1.85 -3.37
CA PHE A 204 -18.50 2.05 -4.75
C PHE A 204 -18.11 0.89 -5.65
N THR A 205 -16.87 0.41 -5.60
CA THR A 205 -16.45 -0.79 -6.34
C THR A 205 -17.29 -2.01 -5.97
N PHE A 206 -17.56 -2.21 -4.67
CA PHE A 206 -18.37 -3.33 -4.22
C PHE A 206 -19.81 -3.28 -4.74
N PHE A 207 -20.51 -2.15 -4.55
CA PHE A 207 -21.91 -2.02 -4.94
C PHE A 207 -22.14 -1.85 -6.44
N LEU A 208 -21.20 -1.23 -7.18
CA LEU A 208 -21.38 -0.90 -8.59
C LEU A 208 -20.68 -1.87 -9.55
N ALA A 209 -19.70 -2.66 -9.09
CA ALA A 209 -19.09 -3.70 -9.92
C ALA A 209 -19.30 -5.10 -9.35
N ILE A 210 -18.86 -5.35 -8.12
CA ILE A 210 -18.81 -6.73 -7.58
C ILE A 210 -20.21 -7.32 -7.41
N VAL A 211 -21.13 -6.60 -6.75
CA VAL A 211 -22.51 -7.09 -6.53
C VAL A 211 -23.24 -7.32 -7.86
N PRO A 212 -23.25 -6.39 -8.83
CA PRO A 212 -23.85 -6.63 -10.14
C PRO A 212 -23.24 -7.81 -10.88
N LEU A 213 -21.90 -7.95 -10.88
CA LEU A 213 -21.23 -9.09 -11.52
C LEU A 213 -21.59 -10.41 -10.83
N PHE A 214 -21.68 -10.43 -9.50
CA PHE A 214 -22.06 -11.63 -8.77
C PHE A 214 -23.51 -12.04 -9.03
N LEU A 215 -24.44 -11.06 -9.01
CA LEU A 215 -25.83 -11.26 -9.40
C LEU A 215 -25.96 -11.74 -10.86
N SER A 216 -25.10 -11.25 -11.75
CA SER A 216 -24.98 -11.74 -13.14
C SER A 216 -24.72 -13.23 -13.19
N VAL A 217 -23.68 -13.68 -12.47
CA VAL A 217 -23.27 -15.08 -12.45
C VAL A 217 -24.38 -15.96 -11.86
N ILE A 218 -25.01 -15.52 -10.76
CA ILE A 218 -26.17 -16.20 -10.16
C ILE A 218 -27.30 -16.32 -11.18
N SER A 219 -27.66 -15.23 -11.86
CA SER A 219 -28.73 -15.20 -12.87
C SER A 219 -28.48 -16.20 -13.99
N ILE A 220 -27.25 -16.24 -14.52
CA ILE A 220 -26.86 -17.13 -15.61
C ILE A 220 -26.84 -18.59 -15.15
N VAL A 221 -26.28 -18.87 -13.97
CA VAL A 221 -26.08 -20.23 -13.47
C VAL A 221 -27.38 -20.86 -12.95
N LEU A 222 -28.19 -20.12 -12.20
CA LEU A 222 -29.39 -20.64 -11.53
C LEU A 222 -30.67 -20.44 -12.34
N PHE A 223 -30.80 -19.31 -13.01
CA PHE A 223 -32.05 -18.93 -13.69
C PHE A 223 -31.95 -19.00 -15.21
N GLN A 224 -30.75 -19.22 -15.77
CA GLN A 224 -30.47 -19.24 -17.22
C GLN A 224 -30.99 -18.00 -17.97
N THR A 225 -31.19 -16.89 -17.26
CA THR A 225 -31.66 -15.63 -17.83
C THR A 225 -30.47 -14.71 -18.08
N VAL A 226 -30.55 -13.95 -19.18
CA VAL A 226 -29.59 -12.88 -19.45
C VAL A 226 -29.84 -11.76 -18.41
N PRO A 227 -28.86 -11.47 -17.54
CA PRO A 227 -29.04 -10.46 -16.52
C PRO A 227 -29.09 -9.07 -17.17
N ASN A 228 -30.13 -8.30 -16.84
CA ASN A 228 -30.27 -6.92 -17.30
C ASN A 228 -29.39 -6.01 -16.43
N ILE A 229 -28.09 -6.02 -16.70
CA ILE A 229 -27.13 -5.16 -15.99
C ILE A 229 -26.84 -3.95 -16.85
N ASP A 230 -27.09 -2.77 -16.27
CA ASP A 230 -26.74 -1.51 -16.89
C ASP A 230 -25.22 -1.39 -17.01
N LEU A 231 -24.73 -1.29 -18.25
CA LEU A 231 -23.31 -1.15 -18.55
C LEU A 231 -22.70 0.09 -17.89
N ASP A 232 -23.49 1.18 -17.74
CA ASP A 232 -23.04 2.40 -17.06
C ASP A 232 -22.71 2.14 -15.58
N THR A 233 -23.48 1.27 -14.93
CA THR A 233 -23.22 0.87 -13.53
C THR A 233 -21.89 0.13 -13.41
N ILE A 234 -21.61 -0.82 -14.30
CA ILE A 234 -20.33 -1.54 -14.33
C ILE A 234 -19.17 -0.58 -14.60
N LEU A 235 -19.32 0.34 -15.57
CA LEU A 235 -18.29 1.32 -15.91
C LEU A 235 -17.96 2.25 -14.72
N ARG A 236 -18.97 2.69 -13.96
CA ARG A 236 -18.76 3.46 -12.72
C ARG A 236 -18.00 2.64 -11.68
N GLY A 237 -18.30 1.35 -11.54
CA GLY A 237 -17.56 0.44 -10.65
C GLY A 237 -16.11 0.19 -11.08
N ILE A 238 -15.85 0.11 -12.40
CA ILE A 238 -14.49 0.04 -12.94
C ILE A 238 -13.73 1.35 -12.69
N ALA A 239 -14.36 2.51 -12.90
CA ALA A 239 -13.77 3.81 -12.60
C ALA A 239 -13.45 3.95 -11.11
N ALA A 240 -14.31 3.46 -10.21
CA ALA A 240 -14.04 3.42 -8.78
C ALA A 240 -12.81 2.54 -8.46
N SER A 241 -12.67 1.40 -9.14
CA SER A 241 -11.51 0.52 -9.00
C SER A 241 -10.22 1.17 -9.49
N ALA A 242 -10.27 1.93 -10.58
CA ALA A 242 -9.14 2.74 -11.04
C ALA A 242 -8.76 3.83 -10.03
N GLY A 243 -9.77 4.45 -9.39
CA GLY A 243 -9.57 5.38 -8.27
C GLY A 243 -8.83 4.74 -7.09
N LEU A 244 -9.17 3.50 -6.71
CA LEU A 244 -8.44 2.74 -5.68
C LEU A 244 -6.97 2.53 -6.03
N LEU A 245 -6.69 2.10 -7.27
CA LEU A 245 -5.32 1.89 -7.74
C LEU A 245 -4.51 3.19 -7.72
N TRP A 246 -5.14 4.32 -8.08
CA TRP A 246 -4.52 5.63 -8.00
C TRP A 246 -4.22 6.04 -6.56
N LEU A 247 -5.15 5.82 -5.62
CA LEU A 247 -4.96 6.10 -4.20
C LEU A 247 -3.79 5.29 -3.61
N HIS A 248 -3.65 4.02 -3.99
CA HIS A 248 -2.48 3.21 -3.62
C HIS A 248 -1.18 3.79 -4.20
N SER A 249 -1.21 4.21 -5.47
CA SER A 249 -0.07 4.85 -6.12
C SER A 249 0.36 6.12 -5.38
N TRP A 250 -0.58 6.89 -4.84
CA TRP A 250 -0.28 8.08 -4.06
C TRP A 250 0.38 7.77 -2.70
N VAL A 251 -0.01 6.69 -2.03
CA VAL A 251 0.66 6.22 -0.79
C VAL A 251 2.12 5.86 -1.08
N TRP A 252 2.37 5.14 -2.17
CA TRP A 252 3.72 4.75 -2.55
C TRP A 252 4.59 5.96 -2.90
N THR A 253 4.06 6.92 -3.65
CA THR A 253 4.79 8.15 -3.97
C THR A 253 5.03 9.03 -2.76
N ALA A 254 4.06 9.18 -1.87
CA ALA A 254 4.22 9.94 -0.63
C ALA A 254 5.35 9.34 0.23
N SER A 255 5.40 8.00 0.33
CA SER A 255 6.45 7.28 1.05
C SER A 255 7.83 7.49 0.42
N ALA A 256 7.94 7.41 -0.92
CA ALA A 256 9.18 7.65 -1.65
C ALA A 256 9.67 9.11 -1.52
N VAL A 257 8.77 10.08 -1.66
CA VAL A 257 9.10 11.51 -1.54
C VAL A 257 9.51 11.85 -0.12
N ALA A 258 8.84 11.29 0.90
CA ALA A 258 9.23 11.45 2.29
C ALA A 258 10.64 10.89 2.53
N LEU A 259 10.96 9.72 2.01
CA LEU A 259 12.30 9.16 2.10
C LEU A 259 13.35 10.10 1.51
N VAL A 260 13.21 10.47 0.23
CA VAL A 260 14.20 11.30 -0.49
C VAL A 260 14.39 12.66 0.18
N LYS A 261 13.34 13.23 0.78
CA LYS A 261 13.41 14.53 1.45
C LYS A 261 14.25 14.52 2.74
N ASN A 262 14.28 13.40 3.47
CA ASN A 262 15.03 13.31 4.74
C ASN A 262 16.30 12.45 4.62
N ASP A 263 16.62 12.03 3.41
CA ASP A 263 17.80 11.24 3.15
C ASP A 263 19.03 12.16 3.11
N GLU A 264 19.76 12.20 4.23
CA GLU A 264 21.06 12.89 4.33
C GLU A 264 22.13 12.25 3.43
N SER A 265 21.89 11.02 2.94
CA SER A 265 22.80 10.31 2.03
C SER A 265 22.51 10.53 0.55
N SER A 266 21.52 11.37 0.20
CA SER A 266 21.27 11.71 -1.19
C SER A 266 22.46 12.56 -1.67
N PRO A 267 23.28 12.08 -2.64
CA PRO A 267 24.16 12.98 -3.35
C PRO A 267 23.25 14.07 -3.91
N GLN A 268 23.61 15.34 -3.72
CA GLN A 268 23.00 16.43 -4.47
C GLN A 268 22.81 15.95 -5.92
N PRO A 269 21.67 16.26 -6.57
CA PRO A 269 21.55 15.99 -7.99
C PRO A 269 22.80 16.61 -8.62
N ARG A 270 23.70 15.79 -9.16
CA ARG A 270 24.80 16.30 -9.96
C ARG A 270 24.08 17.15 -11.00
N GLU A 271 24.30 18.46 -10.93
CA GLU A 271 24.08 19.33 -12.06
C GLU A 271 24.61 18.54 -13.26
N VAL A 272 23.76 18.38 -14.27
CA VAL A 272 24.20 17.85 -15.54
C VAL A 272 25.31 18.79 -15.98
N SER A 273 26.55 18.42 -15.68
CA SER A 273 27.70 19.07 -16.26
C SER A 273 27.44 19.05 -17.76
N PRO A 274 27.57 20.21 -18.46
CA PRO A 274 27.44 20.21 -19.91
C PRO A 274 28.31 19.09 -20.47
N PRO A 275 27.85 18.40 -21.52
CA PRO A 275 28.45 17.16 -21.99
C PRO A 275 29.96 17.37 -22.05
N GLN A 276 30.69 16.73 -21.13
CA GLN A 276 32.13 16.64 -21.28
C GLN A 276 32.31 15.94 -22.61
N GLU A 277 32.86 16.66 -23.58
CA GLU A 277 33.40 16.07 -24.80
C GLU A 277 34.08 14.78 -24.40
N THR A 278 33.58 13.69 -24.93
CA THR A 278 34.22 12.39 -24.84
C THR A 278 35.65 12.59 -25.28
N VAL A 279 36.58 12.70 -24.33
CA VAL A 279 37.99 12.51 -24.60
C VAL A 279 38.07 11.08 -25.07
N ALA A 280 38.05 10.92 -26.40
CA ALA A 280 38.30 9.68 -27.07
C ALA A 280 39.63 9.19 -26.50
N VAL A 281 39.56 8.18 -25.63
CA VAL A 281 40.74 7.43 -25.23
C VAL A 281 41.20 6.77 -26.51
N ASP A 282 42.16 7.43 -27.16
CA ASP A 282 42.67 7.04 -28.46
C ASP A 282 43.33 5.67 -28.31
N ILE A 283 42.62 4.65 -28.80
CA ILE A 283 43.05 3.25 -28.76
C ILE A 283 44.40 3.11 -29.48
N GLN A 284 44.76 4.03 -30.38
CA GLN A 284 46.09 4.08 -30.99
C GLN A 284 47.20 4.47 -30.00
N ALA A 285 46.94 5.37 -29.04
CA ALA A 285 47.89 5.75 -28.00
C ALA A 285 48.20 4.59 -27.04
N LEU A 286 47.17 3.80 -26.67
CA LEU A 286 47.33 2.57 -25.89
C LEU A 286 48.06 1.47 -26.68
N ARG A 287 47.87 1.39 -28.00
CA ARG A 287 48.58 0.42 -28.85
C ARG A 287 50.06 0.78 -29.00
N LYS A 288 50.39 2.08 -29.06
CA LYS A 288 51.75 2.59 -29.18
C LYS A 288 52.55 2.44 -27.88
N SER A 289 51.93 2.61 -26.71
CA SER A 289 52.60 2.38 -25.42
C SER A 289 52.90 0.89 -25.20
N ARG A 290 52.01 0.00 -25.65
CA ARG A 290 52.22 -1.46 -25.56
C ARG A 290 53.36 -1.96 -26.45
N GLN A 291 53.61 -1.29 -27.58
CA GLN A 291 54.76 -1.60 -28.44
C GLN A 291 56.08 -1.01 -27.92
N ALA A 292 56.02 0.09 -27.15
CA ALA A 292 57.21 0.69 -26.55
C ALA A 292 57.69 -0.05 -25.28
N GLY A 293 56.80 -0.76 -24.57
CA GLY A 293 57.14 -1.54 -23.37
C GLY A 293 57.68 -2.95 -23.62
N LEU A 294 57.91 -3.33 -24.89
CA LEU A 294 58.45 -4.64 -25.30
C LEU A 294 59.83 -4.53 -25.97
N ARG A 295 60.59 -3.47 -25.67
CA ARG A 295 62.02 -3.38 -26.00
C ARG A 295 62.86 -3.48 -24.75
#